data_AF-A0A437J284-F1
#
_entry.id   AF-A0A437J284-F1
#
_cell.length_a   1.000
_cell.length_b   1.000
_cell.length_c   1.000
_cell.angle_alpha   90.00
_cell.angle_beta   90.00
_cell.angle_gamma   90.00
#
_symmetry.space_group_name_H-M   'P 1'
#
loop_
_entity.id
_entity.type
_entity.pdbx_description
1 polymer ?
#
loop_
_entity_poly.entity_id
_entity_poly.type
_entity_poly.pdbx_seq_one_letter_code
_entity_poly.pdbx_strand_id
1 'polypeptide(L)'
;MAFRKSQPGGQSPAARITQEIIARLEAGTRPWIKPWRGLPVSRPLRACGTPYRGMNVFWLWMVADMCGYASPFWMTYNQASKLGGQVRKGEKSTIAIFYKGYTKEVEPSEPGHANEETRRVLKAYPVFNADQVEGLPTRFHPAATIEIVEPEGRKRELDTFFACVPATLRHHGDEAYYEPAADRITMPPPHLFSGFDHYYATLAHELSHWTGHSTRLGRDLRNRFGSAAYAAEELVALSGQSAPSATLH
;
A
#
# COMPACT_ATOMS: atom_id res chain seq x y z
N MET A 1 -15.09 -3.44 -49.25
CA MET A 1 -14.74 -2.75 -47.99
C MET A 1 -13.44 -3.33 -47.45
N ALA A 2 -12.36 -2.55 -47.44
CA ALA A 2 -11.02 -3.03 -47.15
C ALA A 2 -10.82 -3.26 -45.63
N PHE A 3 -10.44 -4.49 -45.26
CA PHE A 3 -10.00 -4.83 -43.92
C PHE A 3 -8.68 -4.09 -43.61
N ARG A 4 -8.75 -3.12 -42.70
CA ARG A 4 -7.58 -2.40 -42.20
C ARG A 4 -6.73 -3.37 -41.36
N LYS A 5 -5.63 -3.87 -41.94
CA LYS A 5 -4.59 -4.63 -41.22
C LYS A 5 -4.12 -3.77 -40.04
N SER A 6 -4.33 -4.25 -38.81
CA SER A 6 -3.76 -3.65 -37.60
C SER A 6 -2.25 -3.82 -37.63
N GLN A 7 -1.50 -2.72 -37.59
CA GLN A 7 -0.03 -2.78 -37.51
C GLN A 7 0.44 -3.36 -36.16
N PRO A 8 1.46 -4.24 -36.14
CA PRO A 8 2.03 -4.78 -34.92
C PRO A 8 3.17 -3.85 -34.46
N GLY A 9 2.84 -2.80 -33.70
CA GLY A 9 3.87 -1.85 -33.23
C GLY A 9 3.63 -1.25 -31.85
N GLY A 10 2.49 -1.49 -31.22
CA GLY A 10 2.25 -1.05 -29.85
C GLY A 10 2.77 -2.07 -28.85
N GLN A 11 3.53 -1.62 -27.84
CA GLN A 11 3.83 -2.45 -26.67
C GLN A 11 2.53 -3.08 -26.13
N SER A 12 2.56 -4.38 -25.86
CA SER A 12 1.40 -5.04 -25.29
C SER A 12 1.03 -4.38 -23.95
N PRO A 13 -0.27 -4.29 -23.60
CA PRO A 13 -0.64 -3.67 -22.32
C PRO A 13 -0.02 -4.36 -21.11
N ALA A 14 0.22 -5.67 -21.21
CA ALA A 14 0.96 -6.43 -20.22
C ALA A 14 2.43 -5.95 -20.14
N ALA A 15 3.12 -5.76 -21.28
CA ALA A 15 4.48 -5.25 -21.30
C ALA A 15 4.59 -3.84 -20.69
N ARG A 16 3.62 -2.95 -20.94
CA ARG A 16 3.58 -1.62 -20.34
C ARG A 16 3.43 -1.68 -18.81
N ILE A 17 2.54 -2.53 -18.30
CA ILE A 17 2.38 -2.73 -16.85
C ILE A 17 3.65 -3.34 -16.25
N THR A 18 4.26 -4.33 -16.91
CA THR A 18 5.51 -4.94 -16.45
C THR A 18 6.65 -3.92 -16.42
N GLN A 19 6.82 -3.09 -17.44
CA GLN A 19 7.88 -2.07 -17.49
C GLN A 19 7.70 -1.01 -16.40
N GLU A 20 6.46 -0.62 -16.15
CA GLU A 20 6.08 0.25 -15.04
C GLU A 20 6.37 -0.38 -13.66
N ILE A 21 6.20 -1.69 -13.51
CA ILE A 21 6.57 -2.41 -12.28
C ILE A 21 8.09 -2.49 -12.13
N ILE A 22 8.83 -2.78 -13.21
CA ILE A 22 10.30 -2.85 -13.20
C ILE A 22 10.90 -1.49 -12.84
N ALA A 23 10.48 -0.40 -13.47
CA ALA A 23 10.98 0.93 -13.16
C ALA A 23 10.79 1.31 -11.68
N ARG A 24 9.69 0.85 -11.06
CA ARG A 24 9.41 1.08 -9.64
C ARG A 24 10.26 0.22 -8.70
N LEU A 25 10.60 -1.00 -9.11
CA LEU A 25 11.55 -1.84 -8.39
C LEU A 25 12.96 -1.25 -8.40
N GLU A 26 13.37 -0.70 -9.54
CA GLU A 26 14.64 -0.01 -9.70
C GLU A 26 14.72 1.27 -8.86
N ALA A 27 13.59 1.95 -8.64
CA ALA A 27 13.49 3.10 -7.74
C ALA A 27 13.56 2.75 -6.23
N GLY A 28 13.80 1.48 -5.87
CA GLY A 28 14.01 1.03 -4.48
C GLY A 28 12.72 0.69 -3.71
N THR A 29 11.56 1.06 -4.24
CA THR A 29 10.25 0.63 -3.72
C THR A 29 9.96 -0.82 -4.12
N ARG A 30 10.10 -1.77 -3.18
CA ARG A 30 9.64 -3.16 -3.36
C ARG A 30 8.11 -3.20 -3.23
N PRO A 31 7.32 -3.25 -4.31
CA PRO A 31 5.87 -3.01 -4.25
C PRO A 31 5.08 -4.18 -3.63
N TRP A 32 5.71 -5.34 -3.41
CA TRP A 32 5.11 -6.50 -2.73
C TRP A 32 5.52 -6.65 -1.26
N ILE A 33 6.35 -5.75 -0.73
CA ILE A 33 6.67 -5.70 0.70
C ILE A 33 6.03 -4.43 1.26
N LYS A 34 4.75 -4.52 1.65
CA LYS A 34 4.22 -3.57 2.65
C LYS A 34 4.85 -3.95 3.99
N PRO A 35 5.46 -3.01 4.73
CA PRO A 35 5.92 -3.29 6.08
C PRO A 35 4.75 -3.62 7.01
N TRP A 36 3.58 -2.95 6.96
CA TRP A 36 2.45 -3.26 7.86
C TRP A 36 1.06 -2.92 7.29
N ARG A 37 0.02 -3.45 7.98
CA ARG A 37 -1.42 -3.25 7.72
C ARG A 37 -1.83 -1.81 8.05
N GLY A 38 -1.87 -0.94 7.05
CA GLY A 38 -2.55 0.35 7.11
C GLY A 38 -3.62 0.43 6.03
N LEU A 39 -4.85 0.72 6.46
CA LEU A 39 -6.13 0.74 5.73
C LEU A 39 -6.70 -0.64 5.38
N PRO A 40 -8.01 -0.89 5.61
CA PRO A 40 -8.70 -2.00 4.97
C PRO A 40 -8.68 -1.68 3.47
N VAL A 41 -7.68 -2.21 2.77
CA VAL A 41 -7.63 -2.09 1.31
C VAL A 41 -8.74 -2.98 0.78
N SER A 42 -9.94 -2.41 0.73
CA SER A 42 -11.03 -2.95 -0.06
C SER A 42 -10.46 -3.21 -1.45
N ARG A 43 -10.53 -4.48 -1.89
CA ARG A 43 -10.07 -4.87 -3.24
C ARG A 43 -10.59 -3.87 -4.26
N PRO A 44 -9.78 -3.41 -5.23
CA PRO A 44 -10.28 -2.54 -6.29
C PRO A 44 -11.58 -3.10 -6.87
N LEU A 45 -12.62 -2.28 -6.90
CA LEU A 45 -13.96 -2.61 -7.36
C LEU A 45 -14.21 -1.97 -8.71
N ARG A 46 -14.96 -2.66 -9.58
CA ARG A 46 -15.53 -2.05 -10.78
C ARG A 46 -16.65 -1.09 -10.40
N ALA A 47 -17.05 -0.22 -11.33
CA ALA A 47 -18.23 0.65 -11.19
C ALA A 47 -19.51 -0.06 -10.70
N CYS A 48 -19.66 -1.36 -11.00
CA CYS A 48 -20.79 -2.20 -10.58
C CYS A 48 -20.61 -2.88 -9.20
N GLY A 49 -19.52 -2.60 -8.48
CA GLY A 49 -19.19 -3.22 -7.20
C GLY A 49 -18.50 -4.59 -7.31
N THR A 50 -18.36 -5.17 -8.50
CA THR A 50 -17.66 -6.45 -8.66
C THR A 50 -16.15 -6.28 -8.49
N PRO A 51 -15.49 -7.02 -7.58
CA PRO A 51 -14.05 -6.92 -7.40
C PRO A 51 -13.27 -7.24 -8.68
N TYR A 52 -12.17 -6.52 -8.90
CA TYR A 52 -11.17 -6.89 -9.89
C TYR A 52 -10.50 -8.22 -9.49
N ARG A 53 -9.88 -8.90 -10.47
CA ARG A 53 -9.23 -10.21 -10.28
C ARG A 53 -7.85 -10.21 -10.93
N GLY A 54 -6.98 -11.09 -10.42
CA GLY A 54 -5.63 -11.30 -10.93
C GLY A 54 -4.78 -10.04 -10.85
N MET A 55 -3.97 -9.81 -11.89
CA MET A 55 -2.98 -8.73 -11.92
C MET A 55 -3.57 -7.34 -11.72
N ASN A 56 -4.83 -7.11 -12.12
CA ASN A 56 -5.50 -5.82 -11.89
C ASN A 56 -5.65 -5.47 -10.43
N VAL A 57 -5.78 -6.46 -9.54
CA VAL A 57 -5.90 -6.20 -8.10
C VAL A 57 -4.63 -5.52 -7.61
N PHE A 58 -3.48 -6.13 -7.91
CA PHE A 58 -2.18 -5.60 -7.56
C PHE A 58 -1.90 -4.26 -8.23
N TRP A 59 -2.10 -4.17 -9.55
CA TRP A 59 -1.83 -2.97 -10.32
C TRP A 59 -2.68 -1.77 -9.88
N LEU A 60 -4.00 -1.93 -9.78
CA LEU A 60 -4.89 -0.82 -9.40
C LEU A 60 -4.70 -0.42 -7.94
N TRP A 61 -4.37 -1.38 -7.07
CA TRP A 61 -4.04 -1.06 -5.69
C TRP A 61 -2.77 -0.22 -5.60
N MET A 62 -1.70 -0.60 -6.31
CA MET A 62 -0.47 0.16 -6.37
C MET A 62 -0.72 1.59 -6.90
N VAL A 63 -1.55 1.74 -7.94
CA VAL A 63 -1.90 3.07 -8.46
C VAL A 63 -2.71 3.88 -7.45
N ALA A 64 -3.65 3.27 -6.71
CA ALA A 64 -4.38 3.96 -5.65
C ALA A 64 -3.45 4.50 -4.57
N ASP A 65 -2.55 3.64 -4.07
CA ASP A 65 -1.59 3.97 -3.01
C ASP A 65 -0.66 5.11 -3.45
N MET A 66 -0.10 5.03 -4.66
CA MET A 66 0.81 6.06 -5.19
C MET A 66 0.15 7.42 -5.45
N CYS A 67 -1.10 7.41 -5.90
CA CYS A 67 -1.83 8.64 -6.21
C CYS A 67 -2.65 9.15 -5.01
N GLY A 68 -2.61 8.46 -3.87
CA GLY A 68 -3.37 8.82 -2.68
C GLY A 68 -4.89 8.68 -2.84
N TYR A 69 -5.34 7.76 -3.70
CA TYR A 69 -6.78 7.51 -3.88
C TYR A 69 -7.33 6.66 -2.73
N ALA A 70 -8.38 7.17 -2.09
CA ALA A 70 -9.10 6.53 -1.00
C ALA A 70 -10.24 5.62 -1.52
N SER A 71 -10.87 5.98 -2.64
CA SER A 71 -11.98 5.17 -3.16
C SER A 71 -11.49 3.85 -3.74
N PRO A 72 -12.14 2.71 -3.43
CA PRO A 72 -11.82 1.44 -4.05
C PRO A 72 -12.38 1.32 -5.47
N PHE A 73 -13.21 2.25 -5.94
CA PHE A 73 -13.94 2.10 -7.20
C PHE A 73 -13.15 2.64 -8.39
N TRP A 74 -13.11 1.82 -9.45
CA TRP A 74 -12.50 2.15 -10.73
C TRP A 74 -13.53 1.99 -11.86
N MET A 75 -13.52 2.96 -12.78
CA MET A 75 -14.49 3.03 -13.86
C MET A 75 -13.89 3.65 -15.12
N THR A 76 -14.44 3.30 -16.28
CA THR A 76 -14.09 3.95 -17.54
C THR A 76 -14.75 5.33 -17.64
N TYR A 77 -14.22 6.20 -18.50
CA TYR A 77 -14.80 7.54 -18.74
C TYR A 77 -16.31 7.47 -19.07
N ASN A 78 -16.70 6.55 -19.95
CA ASN A 78 -18.09 6.37 -20.34
C ASN A 78 -18.97 5.88 -19.17
N GLN A 79 -18.40 5.12 -18.22
CA GLN A 79 -19.13 4.69 -17.03
C GLN A 79 -19.32 5.87 -16.06
N ALA A 80 -18.28 6.69 -15.85
CA ALA A 80 -18.38 7.91 -15.04
C ALA A 80 -19.47 8.84 -15.59
N SER A 81 -19.44 9.14 -16.89
CA SER A 81 -20.42 9.99 -17.56
C SER A 81 -21.86 9.45 -17.43
N LYS A 82 -22.06 8.13 -17.58
CA LYS A 82 -23.37 7.48 -17.37
C LYS A 82 -23.88 7.56 -15.93
N LEU A 83 -22.99 7.68 -14.97
CA LEU A 83 -23.32 7.83 -13.55
C LEU A 83 -23.53 9.31 -13.14
N GLY A 84 -23.52 10.24 -14.11
CA GLY A 84 -23.63 11.67 -13.87
C GLY A 84 -22.32 12.32 -13.41
N GLY A 85 -21.22 11.57 -13.42
CA GLY A 85 -19.90 12.06 -13.00
C GLY A 85 -19.05 12.56 -14.17
N GLN A 86 -18.16 13.51 -13.88
CA GLN A 86 -17.23 14.10 -14.83
C GLN A 86 -15.80 13.92 -14.33
N VAL A 87 -14.94 13.29 -15.15
CA VAL A 87 -13.50 13.21 -14.85
C VAL A 87 -12.93 14.63 -14.82
N ARG A 88 -12.19 14.99 -13.77
CA ARG A 88 -11.58 16.32 -13.63
C ARG A 88 -10.59 16.59 -14.76
N LYS A 89 -10.51 17.85 -15.17
CA LYS A 89 -9.62 18.27 -16.25
C LYS A 89 -8.15 18.06 -15.84
N GLY A 90 -7.39 17.33 -16.65
CA GLY A 90 -5.97 17.04 -16.43
C GLY A 90 -5.68 15.71 -15.75
N GLU A 91 -6.71 15.00 -15.26
CA GLU A 91 -6.55 13.67 -14.68
C GLU A 91 -6.12 12.64 -15.73
N LYS A 92 -5.17 11.78 -15.35
CA LYS A 92 -4.65 10.72 -16.22
C LYS A 92 -5.30 9.38 -15.88
N SER A 93 -5.74 8.66 -16.90
CA SER A 93 -6.24 7.29 -16.74
C SER A 93 -5.11 6.30 -16.46
N THR A 94 -5.41 5.25 -15.71
CA THR A 94 -4.57 4.04 -15.63
C THR A 94 -5.16 2.91 -16.49
N ILE A 95 -4.39 1.87 -16.77
CA ILE A 95 -4.82 0.74 -17.58
C ILE A 95 -5.33 -0.39 -16.68
N ALA A 96 -6.51 -0.94 -16.97
CA ALA A 96 -6.95 -2.24 -16.45
C ALA A 96 -6.99 -3.29 -17.56
N ILE A 97 -6.43 -4.47 -17.30
CA ILE A 97 -6.39 -5.60 -18.23
C ILE A 97 -7.66 -6.45 -18.11
N PHE A 98 -8.38 -6.63 -19.20
CA PHE A 98 -9.47 -7.59 -19.29
C PHE A 98 -9.01 -8.83 -20.04
N TYR A 99 -9.12 -9.98 -19.38
CA TYR A 99 -8.86 -11.30 -19.99
C TYR A 99 -10.18 -12.04 -20.19
N LYS A 100 -10.48 -12.45 -21.43
CA LYS A 100 -11.62 -13.32 -21.74
C LYS A 100 -11.19 -14.37 -22.77
N GLY A 101 -11.39 -15.64 -22.44
CA GLY A 101 -11.40 -16.72 -23.42
C GLY A 101 -12.76 -16.78 -24.11
N TYR A 102 -12.77 -16.96 -25.42
CA TYR A 102 -13.99 -17.34 -26.14
C TYR A 102 -13.65 -18.47 -27.10
N THR A 103 -14.55 -19.44 -27.19
CA THR A 103 -14.46 -20.51 -28.17
C THR A 103 -14.97 -19.97 -29.50
N LYS A 104 -14.23 -20.20 -30.57
CA LYS A 104 -14.69 -19.92 -31.93
C LYS A 104 -14.71 -21.23 -32.69
N GLU A 105 -15.83 -21.53 -33.31
CA GLU A 105 -15.90 -22.59 -34.32
C GLU A 105 -15.05 -22.15 -35.53
N VAL A 106 -14.08 -22.99 -35.88
CA VAL A 106 -13.22 -22.80 -37.05
C VAL A 106 -13.69 -23.77 -38.13
N GLU A 107 -13.56 -23.37 -39.40
CA GLU A 107 -13.88 -24.25 -40.51
C GLU A 107 -13.11 -25.57 -40.36
N PRO A 108 -13.78 -26.72 -40.51
CA PRO A 108 -13.14 -28.03 -40.41
C PRO A 108 -11.98 -28.12 -41.40
N SER A 109 -10.79 -28.51 -40.90
CA SER A 109 -9.69 -28.90 -41.79
C SER A 109 -9.98 -30.23 -42.51
N GLU A 110 -10.92 -31.02 -41.99
CA GLU A 110 -11.39 -32.28 -42.56
C GLU A 110 -12.93 -32.41 -42.45
N PRO A 111 -13.61 -32.97 -43.47
CA PRO A 111 -15.07 -33.13 -43.45
C PRO A 111 -15.49 -34.13 -42.36
N GLY A 112 -16.19 -33.64 -41.33
CA GLY A 112 -16.76 -34.45 -40.24
C GLY A 112 -16.33 -34.08 -38.82
N HIS A 113 -15.33 -33.21 -38.65
CA HIS A 113 -14.86 -32.76 -37.33
C HIS A 113 -15.12 -31.27 -37.10
N ALA A 114 -15.92 -30.94 -36.08
CA ALA A 114 -16.02 -29.57 -35.58
C ALA A 114 -14.73 -29.22 -34.82
N ASN A 115 -13.94 -28.29 -35.38
CA ASN A 115 -12.75 -27.76 -34.69
C ASN A 115 -13.14 -26.53 -33.88
N GLU A 116 -13.30 -26.72 -32.56
CA GLU A 116 -13.45 -25.62 -31.62
C GLU A 116 -12.07 -25.10 -31.20
N GLU A 117 -11.74 -23.86 -31.59
CA GLU A 117 -10.49 -23.22 -31.17
C GLU A 117 -10.76 -22.26 -30.00
N THR A 118 -10.10 -22.48 -28.86
CA THR A 118 -10.18 -21.56 -27.71
C THR A 118 -9.24 -20.38 -27.94
N ARG A 119 -9.81 -19.21 -28.24
CA ARG A 119 -9.03 -17.97 -28.41
C ARG A 119 -9.06 -17.14 -27.13
N ARG A 120 -7.89 -16.63 -26.75
CA ARG A 120 -7.69 -15.80 -25.55
C ARG A 120 -7.53 -14.35 -25.97
N VAL A 121 -8.33 -13.46 -25.40
CA VAL A 121 -8.23 -12.03 -25.66
C VAL A 121 -7.77 -11.31 -24.41
N LEU A 122 -6.70 -10.53 -24.58
CA LEU A 122 -6.24 -9.55 -23.61
C LEU A 122 -6.58 -8.15 -24.16
N LYS A 123 -7.53 -7.46 -23.53
CA LYS A 123 -7.87 -6.07 -23.84
C LYS A 123 -7.43 -5.18 -22.70
N ALA A 124 -6.96 -3.99 -23.00
CA ALA A 124 -6.71 -2.95 -22.01
C ALA A 124 -7.79 -1.89 -22.09
N TYR A 125 -8.27 -1.44 -20.94
CA TYR A 125 -9.23 -0.35 -20.84
C TYR A 125 -8.62 0.77 -19.99
N PRO A 126 -8.73 2.04 -20.44
CA PRO A 126 -8.42 3.18 -19.59
C PRO A 126 -9.50 3.30 -18.52
N VAL A 127 -9.08 3.30 -17.25
CA VAL A 127 -9.92 3.46 -16.08
C VAL A 127 -9.43 4.61 -15.22
N PHE A 128 -10.35 5.23 -14.52
CA PHE A 128 -10.16 6.29 -13.55
C PHE A 128 -10.63 5.80 -12.19
N ASN A 129 -9.96 6.22 -11.13
CA ASN A 129 -10.45 6.05 -9.77
C ASN A 129 -11.65 7.00 -9.56
N ALA A 130 -12.61 6.63 -8.72
CA ALA A 130 -13.74 7.51 -8.40
C ALA A 130 -13.28 8.86 -7.84
N ASP A 131 -12.15 8.92 -7.12
CA ASP A 131 -11.60 10.18 -6.59
C ASP A 131 -11.14 11.16 -7.66
N GLN A 132 -10.96 10.70 -8.91
CA GLN A 132 -10.64 11.53 -10.09
C GLN A 132 -11.90 12.09 -10.77
N VAL A 133 -13.10 11.74 -10.30
CA VAL A 133 -14.37 12.04 -10.94
C VAL A 133 -15.24 12.87 -10.01
N GLU A 134 -15.66 14.04 -10.47
CA GLU A 134 -16.61 14.90 -9.75
C GLU A 134 -18.05 14.49 -10.06
N GLY A 135 -18.99 14.75 -9.14
CA GLY A 135 -20.43 14.50 -9.35
C GLY A 135 -20.86 13.04 -9.25
N LEU A 136 -19.99 12.14 -8.77
CA LEU A 136 -20.38 10.75 -8.52
C LEU A 136 -21.28 10.61 -7.27
N PRO A 137 -22.21 9.64 -7.25
CA PRO A 137 -22.97 9.30 -6.06
C PRO A 137 -22.07 8.92 -4.87
N THR A 138 -22.49 9.29 -3.65
CA THR A 138 -21.72 9.08 -2.38
C THR A 138 -21.25 7.65 -2.17
N ARG A 139 -21.97 6.64 -2.68
CA ARG A 139 -21.56 5.23 -2.61
C ARG A 139 -20.18 4.94 -3.23
N PHE A 140 -19.72 5.79 -4.16
CA PHE A 140 -18.42 5.66 -4.80
C PHE A 140 -17.30 6.30 -3.99
N HIS A 141 -17.62 7.03 -2.92
CA HIS A 141 -16.69 7.51 -1.91
C HIS A 141 -17.16 6.99 -0.55
N PRO A 142 -17.11 5.65 -0.33
CA PRO A 142 -17.44 5.12 0.98
C PRO A 142 -16.52 5.80 1.99
N ALA A 143 -17.11 6.46 2.99
CA ALA A 143 -16.35 6.89 4.15
C ALA A 143 -15.62 5.64 4.65
N ALA A 144 -14.30 5.71 4.76
CA ALA A 144 -13.55 4.64 5.41
C ALA A 144 -14.02 4.61 6.86
N THR A 145 -15.07 3.84 7.16
CA THR A 145 -15.37 3.38 8.50
C THR A 145 -14.26 2.42 8.86
N ILE A 146 -13.12 2.98 9.23
CA ILE A 146 -12.09 2.27 9.95
C ILE A 146 -12.73 2.04 11.32
N GLU A 147 -13.31 0.86 11.52
CA GLU A 147 -13.40 0.36 12.89
C GLU A 147 -11.95 0.21 13.34
N ILE A 148 -11.48 1.19 14.11
CA ILE A 148 -10.17 1.17 14.75
C ILE A 148 -10.27 0.10 15.83
N VAL A 149 -9.99 -1.15 15.45
CA VAL A 149 -9.85 -2.23 16.41
C VAL A 149 -8.52 -2.02 17.11
N GLU A 150 -8.55 -1.78 18.43
CA GLU A 150 -7.33 -1.78 19.21
C GLU A 150 -6.68 -3.18 19.14
N PRO A 151 -5.36 -3.27 18.96
CA PRO A 151 -4.66 -4.56 18.98
C PRO A 151 -4.83 -5.26 20.33
N GLU A 152 -4.74 -6.57 20.34
CA GLU A 152 -4.76 -7.35 21.58
C GLU A 152 -3.48 -7.13 22.41
N GLY A 153 -3.54 -7.46 23.71
CA GLY A 153 -2.37 -7.51 24.60
C GLY A 153 -2.01 -6.21 25.30
N ARG A 154 -2.90 -5.20 25.32
CA ARG A 154 -2.65 -3.95 26.07
C ARG A 154 -2.55 -4.23 27.58
N LYS A 155 -1.41 -3.91 28.18
CA LYS A 155 -1.17 -4.06 29.63
C LYS A 155 -1.09 -2.69 30.30
N ARG A 156 -1.95 -2.46 31.31
CA ARG A 156 -2.00 -1.19 32.08
C ARG A 156 -0.68 -0.87 32.77
N GLU A 157 0.03 -1.89 33.23
CA GLU A 157 1.34 -1.75 33.88
C GLU A 157 2.39 -1.15 32.93
N LEU A 158 2.39 -1.57 31.65
CA LEU A 158 3.29 -1.02 30.63
C LEU A 158 2.88 0.40 30.23
N ASP A 159 1.58 0.66 30.05
CA ASP A 159 1.08 2.03 29.85
C ASP A 159 1.55 2.97 30.97
N THR A 160 1.46 2.52 32.23
CA THR A 160 1.89 3.28 33.41
C THR A 160 3.40 3.50 33.41
N PHE A 161 4.18 2.46 33.13
CA PHE A 161 5.64 2.55 33.06
C PHE A 161 6.10 3.57 32.03
N PHE A 162 5.58 3.48 30.79
CA PHE A 162 5.97 4.40 29.73
C PHE A 162 5.46 5.83 29.95
N ALA A 163 4.30 6.01 30.60
CA ALA A 163 3.80 7.33 30.97
C ALA A 163 4.67 8.06 32.02
N CYS A 164 5.41 7.32 32.85
CA CYS A 164 6.36 7.89 33.79
C CYS A 164 7.65 8.41 33.12
N VAL A 165 7.92 7.99 31.88
CA VAL A 165 9.10 8.45 31.14
C VAL A 165 8.79 9.81 30.49
N PRO A 166 9.57 10.87 30.75
CA PRO A 166 9.26 12.23 30.28
C PRO A 166 9.61 12.46 28.80
N ALA A 167 9.57 11.40 27.98
CA ALA A 167 9.78 11.51 26.55
C ALA A 167 8.52 12.08 25.88
N THR A 168 8.68 13.07 25.01
CA THR A 168 7.56 13.54 24.20
C THR A 168 7.22 12.44 23.19
N LEU A 169 5.97 11.99 23.19
CA LEU A 169 5.46 10.97 22.27
C LEU A 169 4.45 11.59 21.31
N ARG A 170 4.61 11.32 20.02
CA ARG A 170 3.67 11.73 18.97
C ARG A 170 3.25 10.51 18.15
N HIS A 171 1.95 10.32 17.99
CA HIS A 171 1.41 9.33 17.07
C HIS A 171 1.17 9.95 15.69
N HIS A 172 1.97 9.58 14.70
CA HIS A 172 1.86 10.12 13.35
C HIS A 172 2.55 9.24 12.32
N GLY A 173 1.97 9.12 11.12
CA GLY A 173 2.56 8.34 10.03
C GLY A 173 2.52 6.83 10.27
N ASP A 174 3.40 6.11 9.58
CA ASP A 174 3.50 4.66 9.55
C ASP A 174 4.91 4.14 9.91
N GLU A 175 5.79 5.02 10.38
CA GLU A 175 7.15 4.69 10.84
C GLU A 175 7.35 5.11 12.30
N ALA A 176 8.16 4.33 13.02
CA ALA A 176 8.62 4.65 14.36
C ALA A 176 10.08 5.13 14.30
N TYR A 177 10.38 6.23 15.00
CA TYR A 177 11.74 6.77 15.12
C TYR A 177 11.83 7.82 16.24
N TYR A 178 13.00 7.91 16.85
CA TYR A 178 13.42 9.05 17.64
C TYR A 178 13.89 10.21 16.74
N GLU A 179 13.44 11.44 17.03
CA GLU A 179 13.82 12.68 16.36
C GLU A 179 14.82 13.48 17.24
N PRO A 180 16.14 13.38 17.02
CA PRO A 180 17.12 14.07 17.89
C PRO A 180 16.99 15.60 17.87
N ALA A 181 16.60 16.18 16.74
CA ALA A 181 16.48 17.64 16.61
C ALA A 181 15.27 18.20 17.37
N ALA A 182 14.17 17.43 17.46
CA ALA A 182 12.95 17.82 18.14
C ALA A 182 12.83 17.23 19.56
N ASP A 183 13.79 16.39 19.96
CA ASP A 183 13.81 15.63 21.21
C ASP A 183 12.47 14.91 21.50
N ARG A 184 11.99 14.17 20.49
CA ARG A 184 10.66 13.52 20.51
C ARG A 184 10.70 12.15 19.85
N ILE A 185 9.84 11.24 20.30
CA ILE A 185 9.60 9.96 19.65
C ILE A 185 8.34 10.07 18.81
N THR A 186 8.43 9.68 17.54
CA THR A 186 7.28 9.49 16.67
C THR A 186 6.99 8.00 16.56
N MET A 187 5.72 7.63 16.78
CA MET A 187 5.21 6.26 16.66
C MET A 187 4.05 6.23 15.66
N PRO A 188 3.85 5.14 14.92
CA PRO A 188 2.60 4.89 14.23
C PRO A 188 1.44 4.79 15.24
N PRO A 189 0.19 5.12 14.86
CA PRO A 189 -0.98 4.84 15.67
C PRO A 189 -1.03 3.36 16.12
N PRO A 190 -1.42 3.05 17.39
CA PRO A 190 -1.36 1.68 17.92
C PRO A 190 -2.09 0.64 17.08
N HIS A 191 -3.21 1.00 16.43
CA HIS A 191 -3.98 0.10 15.57
C HIS A 191 -3.24 -0.38 14.30
N LEU A 192 -2.10 0.21 13.96
CA LEU A 192 -1.23 -0.25 12.88
C LEU A 192 -0.30 -1.41 13.30
N PHE A 193 -0.18 -1.67 14.61
CA PHE A 193 0.64 -2.76 15.15
C PHE A 193 -0.15 -4.08 15.19
N SER A 194 0.56 -5.20 15.02
CA SER A 194 -0.02 -6.55 15.13
C SER A 194 -0.47 -6.92 16.55
N GLY A 195 0.03 -6.20 17.57
CA GLY A 195 -0.28 -6.40 18.98
C GLY A 195 0.41 -5.34 19.84
N PHE A 196 -0.08 -5.10 21.05
CA PHE A 196 0.53 -4.12 21.95
C PHE A 196 1.93 -4.53 22.42
N ASP A 197 2.25 -5.82 22.46
CA ASP A 197 3.62 -6.28 22.75
C ASP A 197 4.63 -5.74 21.72
N HIS A 198 4.27 -5.71 20.43
CA HIS A 198 5.10 -5.10 19.39
C HIS A 198 5.17 -3.58 19.54
N TYR A 199 4.04 -2.93 19.83
CA TYR A 199 4.01 -1.49 20.08
C TYR A 199 4.95 -1.08 21.23
N TYR A 200 4.89 -1.78 22.37
CA TYR A 200 5.74 -1.50 23.52
C TYR A 200 7.20 -1.83 23.26
N ALA A 201 7.49 -2.91 22.54
CA ALA A 201 8.85 -3.25 22.15
C ALA A 201 9.44 -2.14 21.25
N THR A 202 8.70 -1.67 20.26
CA THR A 202 9.13 -0.57 19.38
C THR A 202 9.29 0.73 20.17
N LEU A 203 8.35 1.07 21.07
CA LEU A 203 8.47 2.25 21.93
C LEU A 203 9.71 2.19 22.83
N ALA A 204 10.01 1.02 23.41
CA ALA A 204 11.22 0.81 24.23
C ALA A 204 12.52 0.98 23.42
N HIS A 205 12.50 0.53 22.17
CA HIS A 205 13.62 0.71 21.25
C HIS A 205 13.86 2.20 20.95
N GLU A 206 12.82 2.96 20.59
CA GLU A 206 12.95 4.40 20.34
C GLU A 206 13.29 5.18 21.60
N LEU A 207 12.79 4.76 22.76
CA LEU A 207 13.18 5.32 24.05
C LEU A 207 14.65 5.11 24.35
N SER A 208 15.20 3.96 23.95
CA SER A 208 16.62 3.72 24.08
C SER A 208 17.40 4.74 23.25
N HIS A 209 17.03 5.01 22.00
CA HIS A 209 17.63 6.11 21.21
C HIS A 209 17.43 7.47 21.87
N TRP A 210 16.23 7.73 22.40
CA TRP A 210 15.92 8.96 23.12
C TRP A 210 16.91 9.17 24.27
N THR A 211 17.21 8.18 25.11
CA THR A 211 18.20 8.36 26.21
C THR A 211 19.58 8.82 25.72
N GLY A 212 19.94 8.55 24.47
CA GLY A 212 21.23 8.93 23.86
C GLY A 212 21.39 10.42 23.56
N HIS A 213 20.36 11.26 23.67
CA HIS A 213 20.46 12.68 23.36
C HIS A 213 21.56 13.42 24.15
N SER A 214 22.05 14.51 23.54
CA SER A 214 23.15 15.34 24.07
C SER A 214 22.94 15.85 25.51
N THR A 215 21.70 16.09 25.92
CA THR A 215 21.35 16.56 27.28
C THR A 215 21.13 15.41 28.29
N ARG A 216 21.25 14.16 27.85
CA ARG A 216 21.03 12.94 28.64
C ARG A 216 22.32 12.13 28.72
N LEU A 217 22.39 10.96 28.06
CA LEU A 217 23.59 10.12 28.06
C LEU A 217 24.68 10.62 27.09
N GLY A 218 24.36 11.61 26.24
CA GLY A 218 25.36 12.26 25.38
C GLY A 218 26.00 11.32 24.36
N ARG A 219 25.27 10.30 23.89
CA ARG A 219 25.76 9.33 22.90
C ARG A 219 25.73 9.97 21.50
N ASP A 220 26.69 9.62 20.66
CA ASP A 220 26.77 10.17 19.30
C ASP A 220 25.77 9.50 18.35
N LEU A 221 24.56 10.08 18.30
CA LEU A 221 23.46 9.64 17.45
C LEU A 221 23.53 10.22 16.02
N ARG A 222 24.58 10.96 15.65
CA ARG A 222 24.70 11.62 14.32
C ARG A 222 25.21 10.69 13.22
N ASN A 223 25.40 9.43 13.55
CA ASN A 223 25.95 8.44 12.66
C ASN A 223 24.95 8.05 11.56
N ARG A 224 25.39 8.08 10.29
CA ARG A 224 24.58 7.67 9.13
C ARG A 224 24.12 6.23 9.27
N PHE A 225 22.88 5.96 8.84
CA PHE A 225 22.35 4.61 8.63
C PHE A 225 23.38 3.74 7.88
N GLY A 226 23.74 2.60 8.47
CA GLY A 226 24.73 1.66 7.93
C GLY A 226 26.19 1.86 8.36
N SER A 227 26.50 2.76 9.30
CA SER A 227 27.84 2.85 9.91
C SER A 227 28.02 1.88 11.08
N ALA A 228 29.27 1.56 11.43
CA ALA A 228 29.58 0.71 12.59
C ALA A 228 29.07 1.31 13.92
N ALA A 229 29.08 2.63 14.04
CA ALA A 229 28.56 3.34 15.21
C ALA A 229 27.02 3.33 15.26
N TYR A 230 26.36 3.35 14.10
CA TYR A 230 24.91 3.12 14.00
C TYR A 230 24.54 1.70 14.42
N ALA A 231 25.28 0.68 13.94
CA ALA A 231 25.06 -0.71 14.34
C ALA A 231 25.30 -0.96 15.84
N ALA A 232 26.26 -0.26 16.46
CA ALA A 232 26.48 -0.30 17.90
C ALA A 232 25.32 0.35 18.68
N GLU A 233 24.76 1.45 18.18
CA GLU A 233 23.61 2.12 18.78
C GLU A 233 22.33 1.27 18.68
N GLU A 234 22.11 0.60 17.54
CA GLU A 234 21.04 -0.37 17.34
C GLU A 234 21.20 -1.58 18.29
N LEU A 235 22.42 -2.06 18.51
CA LEU A 235 22.69 -3.11 19.50
C LEU A 235 22.38 -2.65 20.93
N VAL A 236 22.71 -1.41 21.29
CA VAL A 236 22.35 -0.86 22.61
C VAL A 236 20.84 -0.69 22.75
N ALA A 237 20.15 -0.25 21.69
CA ALA A 237 18.69 -0.12 21.68
C ALA A 237 17.98 -1.49 21.74
N LEU A 238 18.53 -2.51 21.09
CA LEU A 238 18.07 -3.89 21.15
C LEU A 238 18.32 -4.53 22.53
N SER A 239 19.47 -4.26 23.15
CA SER A 239 19.76 -4.66 24.54
C SER A 239 18.89 -3.92 25.56
N GLY A 240 18.54 -2.66 25.30
CA GLY A 240 17.59 -1.88 26.12
C GLY A 240 16.16 -2.39 26.02
N GLN A 241 15.71 -2.80 24.83
CA GLN A 241 14.41 -3.43 24.60
C GLN A 241 14.23 -4.76 25.35
N SER A 242 15.33 -5.50 25.57
CA SER A 242 15.33 -6.78 26.30
C SER A 242 15.56 -6.63 27.82
N ALA A 243 15.92 -5.45 28.29
CA ALA A 243 16.16 -5.15 29.71
C ALA A 243 14.94 -4.88 30.63
N PRO A 244 13.67 -4.75 30.20
CA PRO A 244 12.56 -4.54 31.16
C PRO A 244 12.16 -5.77 31.97
N SER A 245 12.72 -6.96 31.69
CA SER A 245 12.30 -8.19 32.34
C SER A 245 13.06 -8.54 33.63
N ALA A 246 14.11 -7.79 34.00
CA ALA A 246 14.97 -8.14 35.14
C ALA A 246 14.76 -7.29 36.40
N THR A 247 13.90 -6.27 36.38
CA THR A 247 13.64 -5.38 37.53
C THR A 247 12.17 -5.29 37.94
N LEU A 248 11.30 -6.13 37.39
CA LEU A 248 9.93 -6.33 37.88
C LEU A 248 9.89 -7.51 38.85
N HIS A 249 10.39 -7.28 40.07
CA HIS A 249 10.13 -8.12 41.24
C HIS A 249 9.86 -7.23 42.45
#